data_AF-A0A7C5K183-F1
#
_entry.id   AF-A0A7C5K183-F1
#
_cell.length_a   1.000
_cell.length_b   1.000
_cell.length_c   1.000
_cell.angle_alpha   90.00
_cell.angle_beta   90.00
_cell.angle_gamma   90.00
#
_symmetry.space_group_name_H-M   'P 1'
#
loop_
_entity.id
_entity.type
_entity.pdbx_description
1 polymer ?
#
loop_
_entity_poly.entity_id
_entity_poly.type
_entity_poly.pdbx_seq_one_letter_code
_entity_poly.pdbx_strand_id
1 'polypeptide(L)' 'MEMKIISKTENELLERIEIKAEAKFDGSTPSRKQLAEELAKKLSAKPEL' A
#
# COMPACT_ATOMS: atom_id res chain seq x y z
N MET A 1 7.20 10.62 -3.91
CA MET A 1 7.21 9.59 -2.87
C MET A 1 7.57 8.27 -3.53
N GLU A 2 8.51 7.52 -2.99
CA GLU A 2 8.83 6.17 -3.43
C GLU A 2 8.22 5.16 -2.46
N MET A 3 7.25 4.38 -2.92
CA MET A 3 6.73 3.24 -2.17
C MET A 3 7.36 1.93 -2.64
N LYS A 4 7.97 1.16 -1.75
CA LYS A 4 8.54 -0.16 -2.03
C LYS A 4 7.75 -1.21 -1.27
N ILE A 5 7.22 -2.21 -1.98
CA ILE A 5 6.55 -3.35 -1.35
C ILE A 5 7.63 -4.33 -0.88
N ILE A 6 7.63 -4.66 0.40
CA ILE A 6 8.59 -5.54 1.05
C ILE A 6 8.05 -6.97 1.08
N SER A 7 6.77 -7.14 1.41
CA SER A 7 6.14 -8.45 1.44
C SER A 7 4.67 -8.35 1.05
N LYS A 8 4.20 -9.40 0.36
CA LYS A 8 2.79 -9.65 0.09
C LYS A 8 2.49 -11.05 0.62
N THR A 9 1.55 -11.14 1.55
CA THR A 9 1.12 -12.39 2.16
C THR A 9 -0.38 -12.51 1.96
N GLU A 10 -0.81 -13.59 1.32
CA GLU A 10 -2.22 -13.89 1.12
C GLU A 10 -2.72 -14.69 2.32
N ASN A 11 -3.81 -14.22 2.93
CA ASN A 11 -4.42 -14.86 4.10
C ASN A 11 -5.82 -15.35 3.70
N GLU A 12 -5.86 -16.58 3.21
CA GLU A 12 -7.08 -17.24 2.72
C GLU A 12 -8.14 -17.39 3.81
N LEU A 13 -7.74 -17.54 5.08
CA LEU A 13 -8.67 -17.69 6.22
C LEU A 13 -9.50 -16.42 6.47
N LEU A 14 -8.96 -15.25 6.12
CA LEU A 14 -9.58 -13.95 6.34
C LEU A 14 -9.92 -13.25 5.02
N GLU A 15 -9.79 -13.95 3.89
CA GLU A 15 -10.00 -13.42 2.54
C GLU A 15 -9.31 -12.07 2.30
N ARG A 16 -8.11 -11.89 2.87
CA ARG A 16 -7.37 -10.62 2.82
C ARG A 16 -5.93 -10.82 2.38
N ILE A 17 -5.36 -9.75 1.81
CA ILE A 17 -3.95 -9.71 1.44
C ILE A 17 -3.25 -8.72 2.37
N GLU A 18 -2.27 -9.21 3.12
CA GLU A 18 -1.42 -8.39 3.97
C GLU A 18 -0.21 -7.92 3.18
N ILE A 19 0.00 -6.61 3.13
CA ILE A 19 1.07 -6.00 2.35
C ILE A 19 1.90 -5.12 3.28
N LYS A 20 3.19 -5.43 3.37
CA LYS A 20 4.15 -4.54 4.03
C LYS A 20 4.83 -3.70 2.98
N ALA A 21 4.78 -2.39 3.14
CA ALA A 21 5.43 -1.44 2.25
C ALA A 21 6.22 -0.40 3.05
N GLU A 22 7.34 0.02 2.48
CA GLU A 22 8.11 1.18 2.91
C GLU A 22 7.74 2.36 2.03
N ALA A 23 7.39 3.50 2.64
CA ALA A 23 7.18 4.75 1.92
C ALA A 23 8.32 5.72 2.24
N LYS A 24 9.10 6.10 1.23
CA LYS A 24 10.09 7.17 1.29
C LYS A 24 9.51 8.44 0.71
N PHE A 25 9.60 9.55 1.44
CA PHE A 25 9.15 10.86 1.00
C PHE A 25 10.21 11.91 1.35
N ASP A 26 10.42 12.86 0.45
CA ASP A 26 11.24 14.04 0.70
C ASP A 26 10.31 15.21 0.99
N GLY A 27 10.27 15.67 2.24
CA GLY A 27 9.42 16.78 2.70
C GLY A 27 8.30 16.33 3.66
N SER A 28 7.09 16.82 3.45
CA SER A 28 5.95 16.59 4.35
C SER A 28 5.50 15.12 4.35
N THR A 29 5.23 14.59 5.54
CA THR A 29 4.68 13.24 5.71
C THR A 29 3.35 13.12 4.96
N PRO A 30 3.22 12.15 4.05
CA PRO A 30 2.02 12.01 3.25
C PRO A 30 0.82 11.56 4.08
N SER A 31 -0.36 11.96 3.63
CA SER A 31 -1.60 11.52 4.26
C SER A 31 -1.88 10.06 3.94
N ARG A 32 -2.60 9.37 4.84
CA ARG A 32 -3.03 7.98 4.62
C ARG A 32 -3.84 7.79 3.34
N LYS A 33 -4.64 8.79 2.94
CA LYS A 33 -5.42 8.75 1.69
C LYS A 33 -4.53 8.74 0.44
N GLN A 34 -3.50 9.58 0.41
CA GLN A 34 -2.53 9.61 -0.68
C GLN A 34 -1.75 8.30 -0.78
N LEU A 35 -1.36 7.72 0.37
CA LEU A 35 -0.69 6.41 0.42
C LEU A 35 -1.58 5.29 -0.11
N ALA A 36 -2.88 5.29 0.24
CA ALA A 36 -3.84 4.30 -0.25
C ALA A 36 -4.03 4.39 -1.77
N GLU A 37 -4.14 5.59 -2.32
CA GLU A 37 -4.25 5.80 -3.78
C GLU A 37 -2.98 5.33 -4.52
N GLU A 38 -1.80 5.62 -4.00
CA GLU A 38 -0.53 5.16 -4.59
C GLU A 38 -0.36 3.63 -4.50
N LEU A 39 -0.73 3.02 -3.37
CA LEU A 39 -0.74 1.56 -3.21
C LEU A 39 -1.74 0.90 -4.16
N ALA A 40 -2.96 1.42 -4.25
CA ALA A 40 -4.00 0.91 -5.14
C ALA A 40 -3.53 0.95 -6.61
N LYS A 41 -2.88 2.04 -7.03
CA LYS A 41 -2.26 2.13 -8.36
C LYS A 41 -1.17 1.07 -8.59
N LYS A 42 -0.28 0.85 -7.62
CA LYS A 42 0.80 -0.15 -7.73
C LYS A 42 0.32 -1.60 -7.69
N LEU A 43 -0.76 -1.86 -6.98
CA LEU A 43 -1.32 -3.19 -6.80
C LEU A 43 -2.46 -3.50 -7.79
N SER A 44 -2.83 -2.54 -8.64
CA SER A 44 -4.02 -2.60 -9.51
C SER A 44 -5.28 -3.01 -8.75
N ALA A 45 -5.38 -2.57 -7.49
CA ALA A 45 -6.50 -2.85 -6.60
C ALA A 45 -7.43 -1.63 -6.53
N LYS A 46 -8.68 -1.83 -6.08
CA LYS A 46 -9.58 -0.70 -5.82
C LYS A 46 -9.09 0.06 -4.58
N PRO A 47 -9.12 1.40 -4.59
CA PRO A 47 -8.71 2.21 -3.43
C PRO A 47 -9.65 2.08 -2.22
N GLU A 48 -10.78 1.39 -2.37
CA GLU A 48 -11.80 1.15 -1.34
C GLU A 48 -11.59 -0.17 -0.57
N LEU A 49 -10.66 -1.02 -1.02
CA LEU A 49 -10.27 -2.30 -0.39
C LEU A 49 -9.05 -2.09 0.51
#